data_AF-A0A928Z0A8-F1
#
_entry.id   AF-A0A928Z0A8-F1
#
_cell.length_a   1.000
_cell.length_b   1.000
_cell.length_c   1.000
_cell.angle_alpha   90.00
_cell.angle_beta   90.00
_cell.angle_gamma   90.00
#
_symmetry.space_group_name_H-M   'P 1'
#
loop_
_entity.id
_entity.type
_entity.pdbx_description
1 polymer ?
#
loop_
_entity_poly.entity_id
_entity_poly.type
_entity_poly.pdbx_seq_one_letter_code
_entity_poly.pdbx_strand_id
1 'polypeptide(L)'
;MTEQQQILQYIEALPGESVKAIVQEWVKQPHPTLDDVRQLAEAAHRSKDIDNTVGFPNVTEDEILEECETRLKQYSQTQRGVPHEQVARWLHSLSSEHPLPCPKSSG
;
A
#
# COMPACT_ATOMS: atom_id res chain seq x y z
N MET A 1 -12.22 -4.52 22.64
CA MET A 1 -10.79 -4.90 22.49
C MET A 1 -9.99 -3.78 23.09
N THR A 2 -9.06 -4.06 24.01
CA THR A 2 -8.27 -3.02 24.68
C THR A 2 -7.07 -2.63 23.82
N GLU A 3 -6.54 -1.42 24.00
CA GLU A 3 -5.35 -0.93 23.30
C GLU A 3 -4.15 -1.89 23.43
N GLN A 4 -4.00 -2.49 24.61
CA GLN A 4 -2.99 -3.51 24.89
C GLN A 4 -3.15 -4.77 24.01
N GLN A 5 -4.39 -5.18 23.72
CA GLN A 5 -4.66 -6.33 22.86
C GLN A 5 -4.33 -6.04 21.40
N GLN A 6 -4.54 -4.80 20.94
CA GLN A 6 -4.19 -4.39 19.56
C GLN A 6 -2.67 -4.32 19.39
N ILE A 7 -1.95 -3.75 20.36
CA ILE A 7 -0.48 -3.73 20.35
C ILE A 7 0.08 -5.15 20.33
N LEU A 8 -0.47 -6.05 21.14
CA LEU A 8 -0.04 -7.45 21.18
C LEU A 8 -0.22 -8.12 19.81
N GLN A 9 -1.37 -7.93 19.17
CA GLN A 9 -1.66 -8.50 17.85
C GLN A 9 -0.66 -8.01 16.79
N TYR A 10 -0.31 -6.73 16.79
CA TYR A 10 0.69 -6.20 15.86
C TYR A 10 2.10 -6.74 16.15
N ILE A 11 2.50 -6.81 17.42
CA ILE A 11 3.84 -7.29 17.81
C ILE A 11 4.01 -8.78 17.52
N GLU A 12 3.01 -9.61 17.81
CA GLU A 12 3.04 -11.06 17.55
C GLU A 12 3.14 -11.39 16.06
N ALA A 13 2.62 -10.52 15.19
CA ALA A 13 2.71 -10.65 13.75
C ALA A 13 4.06 -10.21 13.18
N LEU A 14 4.95 -9.58 13.96
CA LEU A 14 6.23 -9.03 13.50
C LEU A 14 7.42 -9.97 13.77
N PRO A 15 8.47 -9.97 12.93
CA PRO A 15 9.70 -10.70 13.21
C PRO A 15 10.45 -10.02 14.37
N GLY A 16 11.23 -10.78 15.13
CA GLY A 16 11.92 -10.28 16.33
C GLY A 16 12.80 -9.05 16.09
N GLU A 17 13.46 -8.95 14.92
CA GLU A 17 14.27 -7.77 14.55
C GLU A 17 13.42 -6.50 14.37
N SER A 18 12.21 -6.61 13.82
CA SER A 18 11.29 -5.48 13.68
C SER A 18 10.76 -5.03 15.04
N VAL A 19 10.44 -5.98 15.93
CA VAL A 19 10.05 -5.68 17.31
C VAL A 19 11.17 -4.95 18.05
N LYS A 20 12.42 -5.42 17.89
CA LYS A 20 13.59 -4.77 18.47
C LYS A 20 13.78 -3.35 17.94
N ALA A 21 13.61 -3.12 16.65
CA ALA A 21 13.69 -1.78 16.05
C ALA A 21 12.60 -0.84 16.59
N ILE A 22 11.36 -1.32 16.73
CA ILE A 22 10.25 -0.57 17.34
C ILE A 22 10.58 -0.15 18.77
N VAL A 23 11.05 -1.09 19.60
CA VAL A 23 11.42 -0.80 20.99
C VAL A 23 12.57 0.20 21.05
N GLN A 24 13.58 0.05 20.19
CA GLN A 24 14.71 0.98 20.11
C GLN A 24 14.29 2.39 19.71
N GLU A 25 13.31 2.52 18.82
CA GLU A 25 12.80 3.83 18.40
C GLU A 25 11.91 4.46 19.47
N TRP A 26 11.09 3.66 20.14
CA TRP A 26 10.23 4.09 21.23
C TRP A 26 11.04 4.66 22.41
N VAL A 27 12.12 3.99 22.84
CA VAL A 27 12.93 4.46 23.98
C VAL A 27 13.74 5.73 23.70
N LYS A 28 13.90 6.13 22.44
CA LYS A 28 14.55 7.41 22.08
C LYS A 28 13.61 8.60 22.23
N GLN A 29 12.32 8.37 22.36
CA GLN A 29 11.36 9.46 22.50
C GLN A 29 11.45 10.11 23.90
N PRO A 30 11.29 11.44 23.99
CA PRO A 30 11.42 12.15 25.26
C PRO A 30 10.30 11.82 26.26
N HIS A 31 9.11 11.42 25.78
CA HIS A 31 7.95 11.06 26.60
C HIS A 31 7.21 9.85 26.01
N PRO A 32 7.80 8.64 26.10
CA PRO A 32 7.27 7.46 25.44
C PRO A 32 5.94 7.02 26.08
N THR A 33 4.91 6.88 25.25
CA THR A 33 3.59 6.36 25.64
C THR A 33 3.29 5.03 24.96
N LEU A 34 2.28 4.30 25.45
CA LEU A 34 1.84 3.06 24.80
C LEU A 34 1.20 3.31 23.42
N ASP A 35 0.64 4.50 23.20
CA ASP A 35 0.10 4.90 21.89
C ASP A 35 1.22 5.00 20.85
N ASP A 36 2.40 5.49 21.24
CA ASP A 36 3.59 5.56 20.36
C ASP A 36 4.05 4.17 19.92
N VAL A 37 4.02 3.19 20.83
CA VAL A 37 4.31 1.78 20.50
C VAL A 37 3.29 1.24 19.50
N ARG A 38 2.00 1.56 19.70
CA ARG A 38 0.93 1.15 18.78
C ARG A 38 1.17 1.70 17.39
N GLN A 39 1.47 2.98 17.26
CA GLN A 39 1.73 3.63 15.97
C GLN A 39 2.96 3.05 15.26
N LEU A 40 4.05 2.80 16.00
CA LEU A 40 5.26 2.18 15.45
C LEU A 40 5.03 0.73 15.01
N ALA A 41 4.30 -0.06 15.81
CA ALA A 41 3.96 -1.45 15.49
C ALA A 41 3.01 -1.54 14.29
N GLU A 42 2.02 -0.66 14.21
CA GLU A 42 1.08 -0.58 13.10
C GLU A 42 1.78 -0.16 11.79
N ALA A 43 2.69 0.81 11.84
CA ALA A 43 3.50 1.22 10.69
C ALA A 43 4.39 0.08 10.18
N ALA A 44 5.05 -0.66 11.09
CA ALA A 44 5.87 -1.82 10.74
C ALA A 44 5.04 -3.02 10.24
N HIS A 45 3.79 -3.14 10.68
CA HIS A 45 2.88 -4.16 10.17
C HIS A 45 2.41 -3.82 8.76
N ARG A 46 2.03 -2.56 8.49
CA ARG A 46 1.62 -2.11 7.15
C ARG A 46 2.70 -2.26 6.09
N SER A 47 3.96 -2.07 6.46
CA SER A 47 5.08 -2.23 5.52
C SER A 47 5.35 -3.68 5.11
N LYS A 48 4.70 -4.67 5.73
CA LYS A 48 4.77 -6.08 5.29
C LYS A 48 3.86 -6.40 4.12
N ASP A 49 2.75 -5.67 3.96
CA ASP A 49 1.73 -5.98 2.95
C ASP A 49 2.03 -5.34 1.60
N ILE A 50 2.90 -4.33 1.57
CA ILE A 50 3.31 -3.64 0.36
C ILE A 50 4.83 -3.58 0.36
N ASP A 51 5.45 -4.35 -0.54
CA ASP A 51 6.87 -4.18 -0.86
C ASP A 51 7.05 -2.79 -1.51
N ASN A 52 7.28 -1.79 -0.69
CA ASN A 52 7.60 -0.43 -1.14
C ASN A 52 9.05 -0.30 -1.65
N THR A 53 9.84 -1.38 -1.62
CA THR A 53 11.20 -1.41 -2.18
C THR A 53 11.19 -1.79 -3.66
N VAL A 54 10.10 -2.38 -4.15
CA VAL A 54 9.94 -2.80 -5.55
C VAL A 54 8.73 -2.12 -6.20
N GLY A 55 9.01 -1.14 -7.06
CA GLY A 55 8.04 -0.66 -8.05
C GLY A 55 7.01 0.37 -7.58
N PHE A 56 6.97 0.71 -6.29
CA PHE A 56 6.14 1.80 -5.78
C PHE A 56 7.00 3.03 -5.47
N PRO A 57 6.75 4.18 -6.13
CA PRO A 57 7.47 5.40 -5.81
C PRO A 57 7.13 5.83 -4.36
N ASN A 58 8.09 6.44 -3.67
CA ASN A 58 7.85 7.03 -2.36
C ASN A 58 7.05 8.34 -2.54
N VAL A 59 5.74 8.20 -2.66
CA VAL A 59 4.79 9.31 -2.82
C VAL A 59 3.98 9.48 -1.54
N THR A 60 3.76 10.73 -1.16
CA THR A 60 2.88 11.14 -0.08
C THR A 60 1.41 10.97 -0.48
N GLU A 61 0.51 10.99 0.51
CA GLU A 61 -0.93 10.92 0.27
C GLU A 61 -1.42 12.07 -0.62
N ASP A 62 -0.91 13.28 -0.39
CA ASP A 62 -1.25 14.47 -1.19
C ASP A 62 -0.85 14.30 -2.66
N GLU A 63 0.33 13.72 -2.94
CA GLU A 63 0.79 13.44 -4.30
C GLU A 63 -0.07 12.35 -4.99
N ILE A 64 -0.54 11.36 -4.23
CA ILE A 64 -1.47 10.34 -4.74
C ILE A 64 -2.80 10.99 -5.12
N LEU A 65 -3.33 11.86 -4.27
CA LEU A 65 -4.60 12.55 -4.50
C LEU A 65 -4.52 13.45 -5.74
N GLU A 66 -3.45 14.24 -5.88
CA GLU A 66 -3.24 15.12 -7.04
C GLU A 66 -3.16 14.33 -8.36
N GLU A 67 -2.43 13.21 -8.37
CA GLU A 67 -2.32 12.34 -9.55
C GLU A 67 -3.68 11.70 -9.90
N CYS A 68 -4.45 11.26 -8.88
CA CYS A 68 -5.79 10.72 -9.05
C CYS A 68 -6.76 11.76 -9.66
N GLU A 69 -6.77 12.98 -9.14
CA GLU A 69 -7.59 14.08 -9.66
C GLU A 69 -7.21 14.43 -11.10
N THR A 70 -5.91 14.47 -11.40
CA THR A 70 -5.40 14.74 -12.75
C THR A 70 -5.89 13.69 -13.74
N ARG A 71 -5.81 12.40 -13.38
CA ARG A 71 -6.30 11.30 -14.24
C ARG A 71 -7.80 11.36 -14.46
N LEU A 72 -8.59 11.67 -13.42
CA LEU A 72 -10.05 11.83 -13.54
C LEU A 72 -10.41 12.99 -14.48
N LYS A 73 -9.72 14.12 -14.34
CA LYS A 73 -9.90 15.28 -15.22
C LYS A 73 -9.56 14.94 -16.67
N GLN A 74 -8.44 14.27 -16.91
CA GLN A 74 -8.05 13.82 -18.25
C GLN A 74 -9.07 12.84 -18.86
N TYR A 75 -9.59 11.90 -18.07
CA TYR A 75 -10.62 10.98 -18.52
C TYR A 75 -11.91 11.72 -18.90
N SER A 76 -12.37 12.67 -18.09
CA SER A 76 -13.58 13.46 -18.39
C SER A 76 -13.46 14.26 -19.70
N GLN A 77 -12.25 14.71 -20.05
CA GLN A 77 -11.99 15.50 -21.25
C GLN A 77 -11.79 14.65 -22.50
N THR A 78 -11.07 13.53 -22.37
CA THR A 78 -10.63 12.73 -23.52
C THR A 78 -11.49 11.49 -23.75
N GLN A 79 -12.26 11.06 -22.75
CA GLN A 79 -12.96 9.76 -22.71
C GLN A 79 -12.04 8.57 -23.02
N ARG A 80 -10.70 8.76 -22.91
CA ARG A 80 -9.71 7.73 -23.19
C ARG A 80 -9.66 6.75 -22.03
N GLY A 81 -10.23 5.57 -22.25
CA GLY A 81 -10.22 4.47 -21.32
C GLY A 81 -9.90 3.16 -22.02
N VAL A 82 -9.73 2.11 -21.23
CA VAL A 82 -9.73 0.74 -21.74
C VAL A 82 -11.13 0.17 -21.52
N PRO A 83 -11.83 -0.32 -22.55
CA PRO A 83 -13.12 -0.95 -22.39
C PRO A 83 -13.05 -2.13 -21.41
N HIS A 84 -14.06 -2.26 -20.55
CA HIS A 84 -14.13 -3.32 -19.54
C HIS A 84 -13.98 -4.71 -20.14
N GLU A 85 -14.55 -4.95 -21.32
CA GLU A 85 -14.49 -6.22 -22.04
C GLU A 85 -13.08 -6.55 -22.53
N GLN A 86 -12.26 -5.53 -22.81
CA GLN A 86 -10.87 -5.71 -23.19
C GLN A 86 -10.02 -6.08 -21.96
N VAL A 87 -10.28 -5.43 -20.81
CA VAL A 87 -9.65 -5.78 -19.53
C VAL A 87 -10.02 -7.20 -19.12
N ALA A 88 -11.29 -7.59 -19.23
CA ALA A 88 -11.76 -8.93 -18.87
C ALA A 88 -11.09 -10.02 -19.73
N ARG A 89 -11.01 -9.82 -21.05
CA ARG A 89 -10.31 -10.76 -21.96
C ARG A 89 -8.83 -10.87 -21.64
N TRP A 90 -8.18 -9.74 -21.36
CA TRP A 90 -6.79 -9.73 -20.93
C TRP A 90 -6.60 -10.52 -19.63
N LEU A 91 -7.38 -10.25 -18.58
CA LEU A 91 -7.33 -10.96 -17.30
C LEU A 91 -7.51 -12.48 -17.48
N HIS A 92 -8.50 -12.91 -18.26
CA HIS A 92 -8.73 -14.32 -18.54
C HIS A 92 -7.56 -14.99 -19.27
N SER A 93 -6.80 -14.24 -20.08
CA SER A 93 -5.65 -14.79 -20.82
C SER A 93 -4.40 -14.98 -19.97
N LEU A 94 -4.27 -14.28 -18.83
CA LEU A 94 -3.06 -14.31 -17.99
C LEU A 94 -2.73 -15.70 -17.46
N SER A 95 -3.73 -16.57 -17.32
CA SER A 95 -3.56 -17.96 -16.86
C SER A 95 -3.46 -18.97 -18.01
N SER A 96 -3.34 -18.50 -19.26
CA SER A 96 -3.22 -19.36 -20.45
C SER A 96 -1.78 -19.44 -20.97
N GLU A 97 -1.51 -20.42 -21.84
CA GLU A 97 -0.22 -20.60 -22.51
C GLU A 97 0.20 -19.39 -23.38
N HIS A 98 -0.76 -18.54 -23.75
CA HIS A 98 -0.55 -17.36 -24.59
C HIS A 98 -1.27 -16.13 -24.01
N PRO A 99 -0.69 -15.50 -22.96
CA PRO A 99 -1.29 -14.31 -22.37
C PRO A 99 -1.33 -13.16 -23.36
N LEU A 100 -2.47 -12.46 -23.40
CA LEU A 100 -2.63 -11.25 -24.19
C LEU A 100 -1.79 -10.12 -23.59
N PRO A 101 -1.30 -9.17 -24.42
CA PRO A 101 -0.62 -7.99 -23.91
C PRO A 101 -1.57 -7.12 -23.07
N CYS A 102 -1.00 -6.41 -22.09
CA CYS A 102 -1.74 -5.44 -21.28
C CYS A 102 -2.46 -4.42 -22.20
N PRO A 103 -3.78 -4.27 -22.07
CA PRO A 103 -4.55 -3.43 -22.96
C PRO A 103 -4.20 -1.96 -22.74
N LYS A 104 -4.02 -1.23 -23.85
CA LYS A 104 -3.70 0.18 -23.83
C LYS A 104 -4.96 1.00 -24.04
N SER A 105 -5.04 2.16 -23.37
CA SER A 105 -6.11 3.12 -23.63
C SER A 105 -6.10 3.46 -25.12
N SER A 106 -7.24 3.22 -25.76
CA SER A 106 -7.46 3.59 -27.15
C SER A 106 -8.14 4.95 -27.15
N GLY A 107 -7.80 5.80 -28.11
CA GLY A 107 -8.30 7.16 -28.15
C GLY A 107 -8.25 7.78 -29.51
#